data_AF-A0A355DAL6-F1
#
_entry.id   AF-A0A355DAL6-F1
#
_cell.length_a   1.000
_cell.length_b   1.000
_cell.length_c   1.000
_cell.angle_alpha   90.00
_cell.angle_beta   90.00
_cell.angle_gamma   90.00
#
_symmetry.space_group_name_H-M   'P 1'
#
loop_
_entity.id
_entity.type
_entity.pdbx_description
1 polymer ?
#
loop_
_entity_poly.entity_id
_entity_poly.type
_entity_poly.pdbx_seq_one_letter_code
_entity_poly.pdbx_strand_id
1 'polypeptide(L)'
;MKILNLEEEKQKSWDSIALWDLSYAKILYDPNGEIKKFVRDKLINKPEPLQAEGLLFDCWWYFRLAGDIWIHRGDTVQGHYMMNNAVTKLVEALFIVNGEYIPHEKWIINFSRTLSWTPTQWETRILKVMSTGDLSLESLINRQSVIEKLWEEIDLYIVKKECPHFKLRVMQKSFYDLLKLLFENDFVTVEEWSENASLSFLSGEPFFSFVTIKNGKIIVDKEKAFSIKPEDLYYWHYEILEKVLLEI
;
A
#
# COMPACT_ATOMS: atom_id res chain seq x y z
N MET A 1 7.13 34.39 -8.36
CA MET A 1 8.29 33.75 -9.04
C MET A 1 9.14 33.10 -7.97
N LYS A 2 9.38 31.79 -8.06
CA LYS A 2 10.21 31.05 -7.10
C LYS A 2 11.60 30.87 -7.72
N ILE A 3 12.66 31.25 -7.00
CA ILE A 3 14.05 31.08 -7.41
C ILE A 3 14.65 30.03 -6.47
N LEU A 4 15.36 29.06 -7.03
CA LEU A 4 15.96 27.94 -6.29
C LEU A 4 17.43 27.79 -6.67
N ASN A 5 18.24 27.30 -5.74
CA ASN A 5 19.63 26.96 -5.99
C ASN A 5 19.75 25.52 -6.52
N LEU A 6 20.32 25.34 -7.71
CA LEU A 6 20.41 24.04 -8.35
C LEU A 6 21.24 23.01 -7.54
N GLU A 7 22.33 23.44 -6.90
CA GLU A 7 23.19 22.54 -6.13
C GLU A 7 22.51 22.05 -4.85
N GLU A 8 21.74 22.92 -4.19
CA GLU A 8 20.93 22.52 -3.04
C GLU A 8 19.80 21.56 -3.46
N GLU A 9 19.11 21.86 -4.56
CA GLU A 9 18.02 21.02 -5.06
C GLU A 9 18.52 19.64 -5.50
N LYS A 10 19.75 19.52 -6.03
CA LYS A 10 20.38 18.22 -6.34
C LYS A 10 20.49 17.33 -5.10
N GLN A 11 20.87 17.88 -3.95
CA GLN A 11 21.08 17.13 -2.71
C GLN A 11 19.79 16.83 -1.95
N LYS A 12 18.75 17.64 -2.15
CA LYS A 12 17.47 17.51 -1.45
C LYS A 12 16.71 16.25 -1.85
N SER A 13 16.19 15.51 -0.88
CA SER A 13 15.18 14.47 -1.13
C SER A 13 13.84 15.11 -1.49
N TRP A 14 13.21 14.64 -2.56
CA TRP A 14 11.94 15.16 -3.06
C TRP A 14 10.83 14.16 -2.75
N ASP A 15 9.70 14.67 -2.28
CA ASP A 15 8.51 13.87 -2.10
C ASP A 15 7.84 13.53 -3.45
N SER A 16 6.83 12.66 -3.41
CA SER A 16 6.13 12.22 -4.61
C SER A 16 5.49 13.38 -5.38
N ILE A 17 4.97 14.40 -4.68
CA ILE A 17 4.31 15.55 -5.30
C ILE A 17 5.32 16.38 -6.08
N ALA A 18 6.49 16.67 -5.49
CA ALA A 18 7.53 17.43 -6.15
C ALA A 18 8.10 16.68 -7.37
N LEU A 19 8.26 15.36 -7.27
CA LEU A 19 8.70 14.52 -8.39
C LEU A 19 7.65 14.43 -9.50
N TRP A 20 6.36 14.39 -9.14
CA TRP A 20 5.27 14.47 -10.11
C TRP A 20 5.24 15.83 -10.82
N ASP A 21 5.30 16.94 -10.09
CA ASP A 21 5.36 18.28 -10.69
C ASP A 21 6.57 18.41 -11.65
N LEU A 22 7.71 17.81 -11.29
CA LEU A 22 8.91 17.77 -12.12
C LEU A 22 8.74 16.92 -13.39
N SER A 23 8.02 15.79 -13.31
CA SER A 23 7.83 14.89 -14.45
C SER A 23 6.97 15.49 -15.57
N TYR A 24 6.12 16.46 -15.23
CA TYR A 24 5.31 17.23 -16.19
C TYR A 24 5.95 18.58 -16.58
N ALA A 25 7.11 18.92 -16.03
CA ALA A 25 7.76 20.20 -16.28
C ALA A 25 8.32 20.31 -17.71
N LYS A 26 8.21 21.50 -18.30
CA LYS A 26 8.83 21.83 -19.59
C LYS A 26 10.05 22.73 -19.38
N ILE A 27 11.22 22.29 -19.83
CA ILE A 27 12.44 23.09 -19.81
C ILE A 27 12.34 24.13 -20.93
N LEU A 28 12.29 25.41 -20.56
CA LEU A 28 12.19 26.53 -21.51
C LEU A 28 13.56 27.03 -21.98
N TYR A 29 14.58 26.94 -21.13
CA TYR A 29 15.94 27.39 -21.42
C TYR A 29 16.96 26.60 -20.58
N ASP A 30 17.93 25.95 -21.23
CA ASP A 30 18.98 25.14 -20.60
C ASP A 30 20.18 24.99 -21.57
N PRO A 31 21.00 26.04 -21.75
CA PRO A 31 22.05 26.06 -22.77
C PRO A 31 23.15 25.02 -22.52
N ASN A 32 23.36 24.62 -21.27
CA ASN A 32 24.42 23.70 -20.87
C ASN A 32 23.91 22.27 -20.60
N GLY A 33 22.60 22.03 -20.67
CA GLY A 33 21.99 20.74 -20.39
C GLY A 33 21.95 20.34 -18.90
N GLU A 34 22.27 21.27 -17.99
CA GLU A 34 22.37 21.00 -16.56
C GLU A 34 21.00 20.75 -15.92
N ILE A 35 19.97 21.48 -16.37
CA ILE A 35 18.60 21.29 -15.89
C ILE A 35 18.05 19.98 -16.43
N LYS A 36 18.30 19.65 -17.71
CA LYS A 36 17.90 18.38 -18.31
C LYS A 36 18.54 17.20 -17.58
N LYS A 37 19.82 17.29 -17.25
CA LYS A 37 20.52 16.28 -16.45
C LYS A 37 19.90 16.18 -15.06
N PHE A 38 19.69 17.30 -14.37
CA PHE A 38 19.05 17.33 -13.05
C PHE A 38 17.66 16.65 -13.06
N VAL A 39 16.78 17.02 -14.00
CA VAL A 39 15.44 16.44 -14.15
C VAL A 39 15.53 14.92 -14.34
N ARG A 40 16.39 14.47 -15.28
CA ARG A 40 16.59 13.04 -15.54
C ARG A 40 17.09 12.30 -14.30
N ASP A 41 18.07 12.87 -13.61
CA ASP A 41 18.70 12.24 -12.45
C ASP A 41 17.72 12.19 -11.26
N LYS A 42 16.83 13.18 -11.08
CA LYS A 42 15.76 13.16 -10.07
C LYS A 42 14.66 12.15 -10.38
N LEU A 43 14.35 11.94 -11.65
CA LEU A 43 13.24 11.07 -12.09
C LEU A 43 13.69 9.65 -12.42
N ILE A 44 14.97 9.31 -12.18
CA ILE A 44 15.55 8.02 -12.58
C ILE A 44 14.89 6.84 -11.85
N ASN A 45 14.55 7.01 -10.57
CA ASN A 45 13.95 5.99 -9.73
C ASN A 45 12.44 6.13 -9.73
N LYS A 46 11.80 5.57 -10.76
CA LYS A 46 10.34 5.51 -10.80
C LYS A 46 9.79 4.59 -9.70
N PRO A 47 8.56 4.85 -9.22
CA PRO A 47 7.91 3.94 -8.29
C PRO A 47 7.77 2.54 -8.89
N GLU A 48 7.95 1.53 -8.06
CA GLU A 48 7.75 0.13 -8.43
C GLU A 48 6.37 -0.34 -7.94
N PRO A 49 5.67 -1.23 -8.66
CA PRO A 49 4.30 -1.60 -8.29
C PRO A 49 4.15 -2.20 -6.89
N LEU A 50 5.15 -2.92 -6.38
CA LEU A 50 5.14 -3.44 -5.01
C LEU A 50 5.16 -2.34 -3.93
N GLN A 51 5.66 -1.13 -4.25
CA GLN A 51 5.62 0.00 -3.32
C GLN A 51 4.18 0.47 -3.04
N ALA A 52 3.19 -0.01 -3.79
CA ALA A 52 1.78 0.24 -3.51
C ALA A 52 1.23 -0.57 -2.33
N GLU A 53 2.01 -1.51 -1.76
CA GLU A 53 1.60 -2.39 -0.66
C GLU A 53 0.94 -1.62 0.49
N GLY A 54 1.61 -0.59 1.03
CA GLY A 54 1.09 0.20 2.15
C GLY A 54 -0.19 0.95 1.79
N LEU A 55 -0.31 1.45 0.57
CA LEU A 55 -1.52 2.14 0.08
C LEU A 55 -2.69 1.18 -0.09
N LEU A 56 -2.43 -0.05 -0.53
CA LEU A 56 -3.44 -1.09 -0.60
C LEU A 56 -3.88 -1.52 0.80
N PHE A 57 -2.96 -1.64 1.76
CA PHE A 57 -3.31 -1.87 3.16
C PHE A 57 -4.19 -0.76 3.71
N ASP A 58 -3.79 0.52 3.56
CA ASP A 58 -4.58 1.65 4.05
C ASP A 58 -5.98 1.68 3.42
N CYS A 59 -6.07 1.46 2.10
CA CYS A 59 -7.35 1.40 1.39
C CYS A 59 -8.25 0.31 1.98
N TRP A 60 -7.72 -0.91 2.12
CA TRP A 60 -8.41 -2.04 2.72
C TRP A 60 -8.80 -1.76 4.18
N TRP A 61 -7.93 -1.14 4.96
CA TRP A 61 -8.23 -0.74 6.33
C TRP A 61 -9.45 0.19 6.38
N TYR A 62 -9.51 1.20 5.50
CA TYR A 62 -10.62 2.15 5.46
C TYR A 62 -11.93 1.50 5.00
N PHE A 63 -11.92 0.76 3.88
CA PHE A 63 -13.18 0.22 3.36
C PHE A 63 -13.62 -1.04 4.10
N ARG A 64 -12.72 -1.90 4.56
CA ARG A 64 -13.05 -3.18 5.20
C ARG A 64 -13.06 -3.05 6.72
N LEU A 65 -11.93 -2.79 7.36
CA LEU A 65 -11.87 -2.78 8.83
C LEU A 65 -12.70 -1.66 9.46
N ALA A 66 -12.42 -0.40 9.09
CA ALA A 66 -13.17 0.73 9.59
C ALA A 66 -14.59 0.78 8.98
N GLY A 67 -14.71 0.48 7.68
CA GLY A 67 -15.99 0.50 6.97
C GLY A 67 -17.03 -0.46 7.56
N ASP A 68 -16.66 -1.72 7.82
CA ASP A 68 -17.58 -2.72 8.39
C ASP A 68 -18.08 -2.30 9.78
N ILE A 69 -17.22 -1.65 10.59
CA ILE A 69 -17.62 -1.12 11.91
C ILE A 69 -18.75 -0.10 11.79
N TRP A 70 -18.66 0.84 10.84
CA TRP A 70 -19.67 1.89 10.68
C TRP A 70 -20.94 1.37 10.00
N ILE A 71 -20.82 0.42 9.07
CA ILE A 71 -21.96 -0.31 8.51
C ILE A 71 -22.72 -1.03 9.62
N HIS A 72 -22.02 -1.77 10.49
CA HIS A 72 -22.63 -2.46 11.62
C HIS A 72 -23.30 -1.49 12.62
N ARG A 73 -22.71 -0.32 12.85
CA ARG A 73 -23.28 0.73 13.73
C ARG A 73 -24.44 1.50 13.09
N GLY A 74 -24.64 1.39 11.79
CA GLY A 74 -25.65 2.14 11.04
C GLY A 74 -25.33 3.63 10.89
N ASP A 75 -24.09 4.06 11.16
CA ASP A 75 -23.67 5.46 10.94
C ASP A 75 -23.18 5.64 9.51
N THR A 76 -24.12 5.96 8.62
CA THR A 76 -23.85 6.02 7.18
C THR A 76 -22.99 7.23 6.80
N VAL A 77 -23.09 8.34 7.53
CA VAL A 77 -22.30 9.55 7.28
C VAL A 77 -20.83 9.28 7.56
N GLN A 78 -20.53 8.72 8.75
CA GLN A 78 -19.17 8.35 9.10
C GLN A 78 -18.64 7.23 8.19
N GLY A 79 -19.48 6.27 7.83
CA GLY A 79 -19.13 5.21 6.87
C GLY A 79 -18.72 5.79 5.51
N HIS A 80 -19.48 6.72 4.94
CA HIS A 80 -19.12 7.37 3.68
C HIS A 80 -17.85 8.23 3.80
N TYR A 81 -17.60 8.83 4.95
CA TYR A 81 -16.33 9.51 5.21
C TYR A 81 -15.14 8.54 5.17
N MET A 82 -15.27 7.33 5.73
CA MET A 82 -14.24 6.28 5.58
C MET A 82 -14.05 5.86 4.12
N MET A 83 -15.13 5.73 3.35
CA MET A 83 -15.04 5.41 1.92
C MET A 83 -14.31 6.50 1.12
N ASN A 84 -14.38 7.77 1.52
CA ASN A 84 -13.59 8.84 0.88
C ASN A 84 -12.09 8.59 1.08
N ASN A 85 -11.67 8.26 2.30
CA ASN A 85 -10.26 7.94 2.59
C ASN A 85 -9.79 6.71 1.82
N ALA A 86 -10.62 5.66 1.74
CA ALA A 86 -10.32 4.47 0.94
C ALA A 86 -10.11 4.82 -0.54
N VAL A 87 -10.98 5.64 -1.14
CA VAL A 87 -10.85 6.05 -2.54
C VAL A 87 -9.57 6.84 -2.77
N THR A 88 -9.18 7.75 -1.88
CA THR A 88 -7.89 8.44 -1.98
C THR A 88 -6.74 7.45 -2.06
N LYS A 89 -6.66 6.50 -1.13
CA LYS A 89 -5.59 5.48 -1.08
C LYS A 89 -5.60 4.55 -2.29
N LEU A 90 -6.78 4.18 -2.77
CA LEU A 90 -6.96 3.39 -3.99
C LEU A 90 -6.37 4.10 -5.22
N VAL A 91 -6.67 5.39 -5.40
CA VAL A 91 -6.16 6.14 -6.56
C VAL A 91 -4.66 6.41 -6.40
N GLU A 92 -4.16 6.69 -5.20
CA GLU A 92 -2.72 6.77 -4.93
C GLU A 92 -2.00 5.47 -5.33
N ALA A 93 -2.53 4.31 -4.94
CA ALA A 93 -2.00 3.01 -5.35
C ALA A 93 -2.01 2.83 -6.87
N LEU A 94 -3.06 3.33 -7.55
CA LEU A 94 -3.19 3.28 -9.00
C LEU A 94 -2.08 4.06 -9.74
N PHE A 95 -1.55 5.16 -9.17
CA PHE A 95 -0.39 5.84 -9.72
C PHE A 95 0.88 4.99 -9.58
N ILE A 96 1.13 4.45 -8.38
CA ILE A 96 2.33 3.66 -8.10
C ILE A 96 2.42 2.41 -8.98
N VAL A 97 1.31 1.69 -9.17
CA VAL A 97 1.27 0.49 -10.03
C VAL A 97 1.56 0.79 -11.52
N ASN A 98 1.31 2.03 -11.95
CA ASN A 98 1.67 2.52 -13.28
C ASN A 98 3.12 3.03 -13.36
N GLY A 99 3.88 2.99 -12.26
CA GLY A 99 5.23 3.55 -12.19
C GLY A 99 5.24 5.08 -12.26
N GLU A 100 4.16 5.72 -11.79
CA GLU A 100 4.01 7.17 -11.75
C GLU A 100 4.05 7.66 -10.30
N TYR A 101 4.63 8.85 -10.11
CA TYR A 101 4.57 9.54 -8.82
C TYR A 101 3.14 10.00 -8.51
N ILE A 102 2.81 10.10 -7.23
CA ILE A 102 1.48 10.50 -6.77
C ILE A 102 1.34 12.03 -6.91
N PRO A 103 0.35 12.51 -7.68
CA PRO A 103 0.09 13.94 -7.80
C PRO A 103 -0.51 14.51 -6.51
N HIS A 104 -0.51 15.84 -6.41
CA HIS A 104 -1.30 16.54 -5.39
C HIS A 104 -2.80 16.16 -5.48
N GLU A 105 -3.47 16.03 -4.33
CA GLU A 105 -4.88 15.56 -4.20
C GLU A 105 -5.89 16.23 -5.15
N LYS A 106 -5.79 17.55 -5.37
CA LYS A 106 -6.66 18.30 -6.29
C LYS A 106 -6.64 17.81 -7.74
N TRP A 107 -5.59 17.07 -8.12
CA TRP A 107 -5.34 16.57 -9.46
C TRP A 107 -5.58 15.06 -9.61
N ILE A 108 -5.69 14.33 -8.50
CA ILE A 108 -5.51 12.87 -8.48
C ILE A 108 -6.51 12.13 -9.37
N ILE A 109 -7.81 12.45 -9.26
CA ILE A 109 -8.85 11.82 -10.10
C ILE A 109 -8.68 12.24 -11.57
N ASN A 110 -8.38 13.51 -11.82
CA ASN A 110 -8.26 14.02 -13.19
C ASN A 110 -7.13 13.34 -13.96
N PHE A 111 -5.96 13.18 -13.33
CA PHE A 111 -4.80 12.55 -13.96
C PHE A 111 -4.81 11.02 -13.87
N SER A 112 -5.65 10.41 -13.02
CA SER A 112 -5.82 8.95 -13.05
C SER A 112 -6.29 8.44 -14.43
N ARG A 113 -6.97 9.30 -15.21
CA ARG A 113 -7.47 9.02 -16.55
C ARG A 113 -6.38 8.92 -17.62
N THR A 114 -5.19 9.45 -17.35
CA THR A 114 -4.06 9.44 -18.28
C THR A 114 -3.13 8.25 -18.04
N LEU A 115 -3.40 7.43 -17.03
CA LEU A 115 -2.58 6.27 -16.69
C LEU A 115 -2.70 5.18 -17.76
N SER A 116 -1.57 4.51 -18.02
CA SER A 116 -1.47 3.50 -19.08
C SER A 116 -2.36 2.28 -18.82
N TRP A 117 -2.55 1.94 -17.55
CA TRP A 117 -3.41 0.87 -17.12
C TRP A 117 -4.35 1.35 -16.02
N THR A 118 -5.61 0.93 -16.11
CA THR A 118 -6.63 1.14 -15.09
C THR A 118 -7.51 -0.10 -14.94
N PRO A 119 -8.17 -0.28 -13.78
CA PRO A 119 -9.21 -1.29 -13.62
C PRO A 119 -10.31 -1.18 -14.68
N THR A 120 -10.99 -2.29 -14.93
CA THR A 120 -12.03 -2.38 -15.95
C THR A 120 -13.15 -1.38 -15.67
N GLN A 121 -13.54 -0.60 -16.69
CA GLN A 121 -14.57 0.45 -16.60
C GLN A 121 -14.24 1.55 -15.58
N TRP A 122 -12.97 1.95 -15.48
CA TRP A 122 -12.50 2.96 -14.54
C TRP A 122 -13.38 4.22 -14.45
N GLU A 123 -13.66 4.89 -15.57
CA GLU A 123 -14.48 6.13 -15.58
C GLU A 123 -15.87 5.95 -14.96
N THR A 124 -16.53 4.83 -15.25
CA THR A 124 -17.87 4.57 -14.72
C THR A 124 -17.80 4.19 -13.23
N ARG A 125 -16.77 3.45 -12.82
CA ARG A 125 -16.65 2.96 -11.44
C ARG A 125 -16.10 4.02 -10.50
N ILE A 126 -15.25 4.94 -10.97
CA ILE A 126 -14.81 6.07 -10.15
C ILE A 126 -16.00 6.96 -9.79
N LEU A 127 -16.95 7.17 -10.71
CA LEU A 127 -18.21 7.87 -10.40
C LEU A 127 -19.03 7.16 -9.31
N LYS A 128 -19.09 5.82 -9.37
CA LYS A 128 -19.81 5.02 -8.36
C LYS A 128 -19.16 5.10 -6.98
N VAL A 129 -17.82 5.02 -6.89
CA VAL A 129 -17.14 5.13 -5.59
C VAL A 129 -17.08 6.56 -5.06
N MET A 130 -17.35 7.58 -5.87
CA MET A 130 -17.49 8.97 -5.41
C MET A 130 -18.93 9.33 -5.02
N SER A 131 -19.92 8.57 -5.50
CA SER A 131 -21.33 8.79 -5.17
C SER A 131 -21.64 8.27 -3.77
N THR A 132 -22.31 9.10 -2.96
CA THR A 132 -22.91 8.69 -1.68
C THR A 132 -24.33 8.14 -1.85
N GLY A 133 -24.88 8.13 -3.07
CA GLY A 133 -26.27 7.77 -3.31
C GLY A 133 -27.23 8.62 -2.47
N ASP A 134 -28.15 7.96 -1.79
CA ASP A 134 -29.14 8.56 -0.88
C ASP A 134 -28.70 8.56 0.61
N LEU A 135 -27.42 8.28 0.89
CA LEU A 135 -26.87 8.12 2.24
C LEU A 135 -27.51 6.98 3.07
N SER A 136 -28.25 6.07 2.43
CA SER A 136 -28.73 4.86 3.09
C SER A 136 -27.61 3.88 3.38
N LEU A 137 -27.90 2.91 4.25
CA LEU A 137 -26.99 1.80 4.51
C LEU A 137 -26.71 1.00 3.23
N GLU A 138 -27.72 0.83 2.37
CA GLU A 138 -27.57 0.16 1.08
C GLU A 138 -26.63 0.94 0.14
N SER A 139 -26.76 2.28 0.07
CA SER A 139 -25.83 3.12 -0.69
C SER A 139 -24.39 3.00 -0.18
N LEU A 140 -24.18 2.92 1.13
CA LEU A 140 -22.86 2.70 1.72
C LEU A 140 -22.27 1.33 1.39
N ILE A 141 -23.04 0.25 1.55
CA ILE A 141 -22.61 -1.13 1.24
C ILE A 141 -22.28 -1.26 -0.25
N ASN A 142 -23.12 -0.69 -1.12
CA ASN A 142 -22.88 -0.69 -2.56
C ASN A 142 -21.57 0.03 -2.90
N ARG A 143 -21.33 1.20 -2.28
CA ARG A 143 -20.09 1.97 -2.46
C ARG A 143 -18.87 1.17 -2.01
N GLN A 144 -18.93 0.53 -0.84
CA GLN A 144 -17.87 -0.34 -0.31
C GLN A 144 -17.54 -1.49 -1.28
N SER A 145 -18.56 -2.18 -1.81
CA SER A 145 -18.38 -3.29 -2.76
C SER A 145 -17.70 -2.85 -4.07
N VAL A 146 -17.99 -1.64 -4.55
CA VAL A 146 -17.32 -1.13 -5.76
C VAL A 146 -15.84 -0.82 -5.49
N ILE A 147 -15.52 -0.26 -4.31
CA ILE A 147 -14.13 0.00 -3.88
C ILE A 147 -13.35 -1.30 -3.78
N GLU A 148 -13.92 -2.31 -3.10
CA GLU A 148 -13.31 -3.64 -2.96
C GLU A 148 -12.94 -4.24 -4.32
N LYS A 149 -13.88 -4.25 -5.27
CA LYS A 149 -13.60 -4.81 -6.61
C LYS A 149 -12.49 -4.06 -7.35
N LEU A 150 -12.41 -2.74 -7.17
CA LEU A 150 -11.33 -1.96 -7.79
C LEU A 150 -9.99 -2.28 -7.12
N TRP A 151 -9.99 -2.41 -5.80
CA TRP A 151 -8.83 -2.79 -5.01
C TRP A 151 -8.31 -4.18 -5.43
N GLU A 152 -9.20 -5.16 -5.60
CA GLU A 152 -8.86 -6.51 -6.05
C GLU A 152 -8.21 -6.53 -7.43
N GLU A 153 -8.67 -5.68 -8.36
CA GLU A 153 -8.05 -5.60 -9.69
C GLU A 153 -6.64 -5.00 -9.65
N ILE A 154 -6.40 -4.01 -8.79
CA ILE A 154 -5.05 -3.44 -8.59
C ILE A 154 -4.13 -4.48 -7.93
N ASP A 155 -4.61 -5.14 -6.87
CA ASP A 155 -3.92 -6.24 -6.18
C ASP A 155 -3.51 -7.34 -7.18
N LEU A 156 -4.47 -7.84 -7.97
CA LEU A 156 -4.23 -8.87 -8.99
C LEU A 156 -3.27 -8.41 -10.09
N TYR A 157 -3.32 -7.14 -10.48
CA TYR A 157 -2.39 -6.61 -11.47
C TYR A 157 -0.94 -6.65 -10.94
N ILE A 158 -0.72 -6.21 -9.70
CA ILE A 158 0.61 -6.22 -9.08
C ILE A 158 1.09 -7.66 -8.90
N VAL A 159 0.26 -8.57 -8.39
CA VAL A 159 0.61 -9.99 -8.23
C VAL A 159 1.08 -10.59 -9.57
N LYS A 160 0.31 -10.38 -10.64
CA LYS A 160 0.67 -10.91 -11.97
C LYS A 160 2.00 -10.35 -12.51
N LYS A 161 2.30 -9.09 -12.20
CA LYS A 161 3.46 -8.37 -12.74
C LYS A 161 4.73 -8.63 -11.95
N GLU A 162 4.65 -8.63 -10.62
CA GLU A 162 5.81 -8.61 -9.72
C GLU A 162 6.02 -9.93 -8.98
N CYS A 163 4.96 -10.68 -8.68
CA CYS A 163 5.05 -11.88 -7.84
C CYS A 163 4.01 -12.97 -8.23
N PRO A 164 4.05 -13.52 -9.45
CA PRO A 164 2.98 -14.38 -9.99
C PRO A 164 2.75 -15.70 -9.23
N HIS A 165 3.72 -16.12 -8.42
CA HIS A 165 3.62 -17.31 -7.58
C HIS A 165 3.05 -17.02 -6.18
N PHE A 166 2.98 -15.75 -5.78
CA PHE A 166 2.42 -15.33 -4.50
C PHE A 166 0.91 -15.60 -4.47
N LYS A 167 0.43 -16.23 -3.39
CA LYS A 167 -0.97 -16.70 -3.24
C LYS A 167 -1.76 -15.92 -2.20
N LEU A 168 -1.21 -14.82 -1.72
CA LEU A 168 -1.83 -13.89 -0.79
C LEU A 168 -2.00 -12.54 -1.48
N ARG A 169 -2.63 -11.60 -0.77
CA ARG A 169 -2.81 -10.22 -1.23
C ARG A 169 -1.51 -9.43 -1.09
N VAL A 170 -1.26 -8.46 -1.95
CA VAL A 170 -0.05 -7.62 -1.91
C VAL A 170 0.14 -6.98 -0.55
N MET A 171 -0.94 -6.50 0.10
CA MET A 171 -0.92 -5.94 1.45
C MET A 171 -0.38 -6.89 2.54
N GLN A 172 -0.30 -8.19 2.25
CA GLN A 172 0.20 -9.23 3.16
C GLN A 172 1.67 -9.57 2.89
N LYS A 173 2.30 -9.02 1.84
CA LYS A 173 3.60 -9.47 1.36
C LYS A 173 4.73 -9.24 2.36
N SER A 174 4.84 -8.05 2.94
CA SER A 174 5.89 -7.75 3.91
C SER A 174 5.77 -8.64 5.15
N PHE A 175 4.55 -8.84 5.67
CA PHE A 175 4.31 -9.75 6.80
C PHE A 175 4.65 -11.20 6.46
N TYR A 176 4.29 -11.65 5.26
CA TYR A 176 4.62 -12.99 4.79
C TYR A 176 6.13 -13.21 4.72
N ASP A 177 6.86 -12.29 4.09
CA ASP A 177 8.31 -12.40 3.92
C ASP A 177 9.04 -12.38 5.29
N LEU A 178 8.59 -11.54 6.22
CA LEU A 178 9.13 -11.49 7.59
C LEU A 178 8.83 -12.76 8.39
N LEU A 179 7.63 -13.32 8.29
CA LEU A 179 7.31 -14.58 8.94
C LEU A 179 8.14 -15.72 8.34
N LYS A 180 8.26 -15.77 7.02
CA LYS A 180 9.08 -16.78 6.35
C LYS A 180 10.54 -16.72 6.82
N LEU A 181 11.13 -15.52 6.89
CA LEU A 181 12.47 -15.31 7.45
C LEU A 181 12.60 -15.89 8.86
N LEU A 182 11.62 -15.65 9.72
CA LEU A 182 11.63 -16.15 11.11
C LEU A 182 11.49 -17.67 11.23
N PHE A 183 10.70 -18.31 10.36
CA PHE A 183 10.42 -19.74 10.46
C PHE A 183 11.45 -20.64 9.76
N GLU A 184 12.09 -20.13 8.70
CA GLU A 184 13.17 -20.82 7.98
C GLU A 184 14.47 -20.89 8.79
N ASN A 185 14.59 -20.07 9.84
CA ASN A 185 15.76 -20.01 10.71
C ASN A 185 15.44 -20.48 12.12
N ASP A 186 16.43 -21.05 12.82
CA ASP A 186 16.29 -21.39 14.25
C ASP A 186 16.21 -20.11 15.12
N PHE A 187 16.89 -19.06 14.68
CA PHE A 187 16.81 -17.70 15.23
C PHE A 187 17.24 -16.70 14.16
N VAL A 188 16.79 -15.45 14.30
CA VAL A 188 17.24 -14.30 13.50
C VAL A 188 17.89 -13.29 14.43
N THR A 189 19.01 -12.67 14.08
CA THR A 189 19.61 -11.65 14.95
C THR A 189 18.83 -10.34 14.87
N VAL A 190 18.92 -9.50 15.90
CA VAL A 190 18.31 -8.16 15.87
C VAL A 190 18.90 -7.31 14.74
N GLU A 191 20.19 -7.49 14.44
CA GLU A 191 20.86 -6.82 13.33
C GLU A 191 20.26 -7.24 11.98
N GLU A 192 20.15 -8.54 11.71
CA GLU A 192 19.57 -9.09 10.48
C GLU A 192 18.09 -8.70 10.30
N TRP A 193 17.32 -8.72 11.39
CA TRP A 193 15.93 -8.24 11.35
C TRP A 193 15.85 -6.76 10.98
N SER A 194 16.74 -5.93 11.53
CA SER A 194 16.71 -4.47 11.33
C SER A 194 17.05 -4.05 9.91
N GLU A 195 17.64 -4.94 9.10
CA GLU A 195 17.81 -4.73 7.65
C GLU A 195 16.49 -4.82 6.88
N ASN A 196 15.48 -5.52 7.45
CA ASN A 196 14.21 -5.80 6.79
C ASN A 196 13.03 -5.05 7.42
N ALA A 197 12.99 -4.90 8.74
CA ALA A 197 11.88 -4.28 9.46
C ALA A 197 12.28 -3.65 10.80
N SER A 198 11.46 -2.71 11.26
CA SER A 198 11.58 -2.16 12.62
C SER A 198 11.25 -3.24 13.66
N LEU A 199 11.96 -3.24 14.80
CA LEU A 199 11.62 -4.11 15.95
C LEU A 199 10.20 -3.89 16.49
N SER A 200 9.59 -2.73 16.21
CA SER A 200 8.20 -2.45 16.60
C SER A 200 7.19 -3.45 16.00
N PHE A 201 7.49 -4.02 14.82
CA PHE A 201 6.65 -5.06 14.20
C PHE A 201 6.49 -6.29 15.11
N LEU A 202 7.53 -6.66 15.87
CA LEU A 202 7.50 -7.81 16.77
C LEU A 202 6.54 -7.65 17.95
N SER A 203 6.11 -6.41 18.22
CA SER A 203 5.10 -6.11 19.25
C SER A 203 3.67 -6.18 18.71
N GLY A 204 3.50 -6.32 17.40
CA GLY A 204 2.19 -6.46 16.74
C GLY A 204 1.82 -7.91 16.44
N GLU A 205 0.56 -8.13 16.09
CA GLU A 205 0.13 -9.42 15.54
C GLU A 205 0.76 -9.67 14.16
N PRO A 206 0.99 -10.93 13.76
CA PRO A 206 0.87 -12.12 14.60
C PRO A 206 2.14 -12.37 15.46
N PHE A 207 3.19 -11.57 15.32
CA PHE A 207 4.52 -11.83 15.88
C PHE A 207 4.56 -11.97 17.40
N PHE A 208 3.95 -11.05 18.16
CA PHE A 208 4.04 -11.06 19.63
C PHE A 208 3.51 -12.36 20.25
N SER A 209 2.63 -13.06 19.51
CA SER A 209 2.00 -14.28 19.96
C SER A 209 2.99 -15.43 20.10
N PHE A 210 4.08 -15.50 19.33
CA PHE A 210 5.02 -16.63 19.35
C PHE A 210 6.49 -16.24 19.20
N VAL A 211 6.81 -14.95 19.11
CA VAL A 211 8.18 -14.47 19.00
C VAL A 211 8.69 -13.97 20.34
N THR A 212 9.93 -14.32 20.69
CA THR A 212 10.64 -13.78 21.85
C THR A 212 12.02 -13.27 21.47
N ILE A 213 12.48 -12.22 22.14
CA ILE A 213 13.84 -11.69 21.97
C ILE A 213 14.68 -12.10 23.18
N LYS A 214 15.77 -12.83 22.97
CA LYS A 214 16.72 -13.26 24.02
C LYS A 214 18.15 -13.08 23.54
N ASN A 215 18.96 -12.36 24.31
CA ASN A 215 20.41 -12.16 24.03
C ASN A 215 20.69 -11.68 22.59
N GLY A 216 19.90 -10.72 22.08
CA GLY A 216 20.05 -10.20 20.71
C GLY A 216 19.53 -11.12 19.61
N LYS A 217 18.86 -12.22 19.96
CA LYS A 217 18.26 -13.17 19.02
C LYS A 217 16.75 -13.16 19.12
N ILE A 218 16.10 -13.14 17.97
CA ILE A 218 14.66 -13.29 17.78
C ILE A 218 14.40 -14.78 17.53
N ILE A 219 13.59 -15.39 18.39
CA ILE A 219 13.34 -16.83 18.42
C ILE A 219 11.84 -17.05 18.29
N VAL A 220 11.47 -17.95 17.38
CA VAL A 220 10.09 -18.42 17.19
C VAL A 220 9.82 -19.64 18.08
N ASP A 221 8.77 -19.53 18.89
CA ASP A 221 8.14 -20.67 19.53
C ASP A 221 7.21 -21.36 18.52
N LYS A 222 7.75 -22.37 17.81
CA LYS A 222 7.03 -23.07 16.74
C LYS A 222 5.79 -23.79 17.28
N GLU A 223 5.87 -24.41 18.45
CA GLU A 223 4.71 -25.10 19.07
C GLU A 223 3.58 -24.13 19.31
N LYS A 224 3.89 -22.95 19.86
CA LYS A 224 2.90 -21.91 20.08
C LYS A 224 2.30 -21.41 18.76
N ALA A 225 3.13 -21.19 17.73
CA ALA A 225 2.65 -20.77 16.42
C ALA A 225 1.67 -21.80 15.79
N PHE A 226 2.00 -23.10 15.82
CA PHE A 226 1.13 -24.16 15.30
C PHE A 226 -0.17 -24.33 16.11
N SER A 227 -0.21 -23.83 17.35
CA SER A 227 -1.41 -23.90 18.20
C SER A 227 -2.42 -22.77 17.97
N ILE A 228 -2.03 -21.72 17.23
CA ILE A 228 -2.89 -20.55 16.94
C ILE A 228 -4.03 -20.97 16.03
N LYS A 229 -5.25 -20.59 16.41
CA LYS A 229 -6.48 -20.85 15.65
C LYS A 229 -6.95 -19.61 14.90
N PRO A 230 -7.83 -19.76 13.89
CA PRO A 230 -8.40 -18.63 13.15
C PRO A 230 -9.06 -17.58 14.04
N GLU A 231 -9.67 -17.99 15.15
CA GLU A 231 -10.33 -17.09 16.10
C GLU A 231 -9.37 -16.28 17.00
N ASP A 232 -8.09 -16.65 17.06
CA ASP A 232 -7.10 -16.02 17.94
C ASP A 232 -6.44 -14.77 17.32
N LEU A 233 -6.64 -14.54 16.02
CA LEU A 233 -6.05 -13.45 15.26
C LEU A 233 -7.10 -12.78 14.37
N TYR A 234 -6.82 -11.56 13.92
CA TYR A 234 -7.55 -11.04 12.76
C TYR A 234 -7.39 -11.99 11.56
N TYR A 235 -8.48 -12.22 10.83
CA TYR A 235 -8.52 -13.20 9.74
C TYR A 235 -7.36 -13.04 8.74
N TRP A 236 -7.01 -11.79 8.40
CA TRP A 236 -5.97 -11.50 7.44
C TRP A 236 -4.56 -11.79 7.97
N HIS A 237 -4.31 -11.69 9.28
CA HIS A 237 -3.06 -12.14 9.90
C HIS A 237 -2.99 -13.66 9.91
N TYR A 238 -4.11 -14.32 10.24
CA TYR A 238 -4.18 -15.78 10.26
C TYR A 238 -3.93 -16.38 8.87
N GLU A 239 -4.50 -15.81 7.81
CA GLU A 239 -4.24 -16.25 6.42
C GLU A 239 -2.74 -16.29 6.09
N ILE A 240 -1.97 -15.31 6.56
CA ILE A 240 -0.52 -15.25 6.36
C ILE A 240 0.17 -16.35 7.14
N LEU A 241 -0.15 -16.46 8.43
CA LEU A 241 0.45 -17.45 9.32
C LEU A 241 0.18 -18.87 8.81
N GLU A 242 -1.07 -19.19 8.50
CA GLU A 242 -1.48 -20.48 7.93
C GLU A 242 -0.69 -20.77 6.65
N LYS A 243 -0.55 -19.78 5.77
CA LYS A 243 0.17 -19.97 4.52
C LYS A 243 1.65 -20.27 4.74
N VAL A 244 2.32 -19.56 5.67
CA VAL A 244 3.73 -19.81 6.02
C VAL A 244 3.89 -21.18 6.67
N LEU A 245 3.00 -21.56 7.60
CA LEU A 245 3.06 -22.85 8.29
C LEU A 245 2.85 -24.04 7.34
N LEU A 246 2.09 -23.88 6.25
CA LEU A 246 1.92 -24.92 5.22
C LEU A 246 3.15 -25.13 4.33
N GLU A 247 4.11 -24.20 4.32
CA GLU A 247 5.33 -24.27 3.50
C GLU A 247 6.55 -24.81 4.25
N ILE A 248 6.43 -25.03 5.57
CA ILE A 248 7.47 -25.57 6.46
C ILE A 248 7.27 -27.07 6.63
#